data_AF-A0A965KAB0-F1
#
_entry.id   AF-A0A965KAB0-F1
#
_cell.length_a   1.000
_cell.length_b   1.000
_cell.length_c   1.000
_cell.angle_alpha   90.00
_cell.angle_beta   90.00
_cell.angle_gamma   90.00
#
_symmetry.space_group_name_H-M   'P 1'
#
loop_
_entity.id
_entity.type
_entity.pdbx_description
1 polymer ?
#
loop_
_entity_poly.entity_id
_entity_poly.type
_entity_poly.pdbx_seq_one_letter_code
_entity_poly.pdbx_strand_id
1 'polypeptide(L)'
;SEEVAKLRQLTTETVEKVRKAQRDADPFLAKEHELRQAIPQMEEMLKLLRRYLRTAGQALPEVVALEKRLTEHIEKVRYELEKRDQPSDPFLERISAKINGADARELKSIESALLLAEQSGLVDSRHADLYRRDIHRRRSYMADRAFHEQKQSGPLALLERAVATGEKARLALDANNFACLRQDYLGLRLPTKKNAQGESRFQLDAAARQKVVQLAEKLADDAPGLHVWVSFDGQQTALKTTNSRVRVTFSRAGAKADHDIMDLVAKDKTVEAPWFVVSDDIEVRDATAREGAYIIYNDALIQLLVNRGIRA
;
A
#
# COMPACT_ATOMS: atom_id res chain seq x y z
N SER A 1 52.03 22.35 -9.53
CA SER A 1 53.28 22.02 -8.82
C SER A 1 53.10 20.69 -8.11
N GLU A 2 54.06 19.79 -8.24
CA GLU A 2 54.11 18.46 -7.61
C GLU A 2 54.03 18.51 -6.07
N GLU A 3 54.51 19.61 -5.49
CA GLU A 3 54.43 19.89 -4.05
C GLU A 3 52.99 20.10 -3.57
N VAL A 4 52.13 20.70 -4.40
CA VAL A 4 50.70 20.91 -4.08
C VAL A 4 49.96 19.57 -4.08
N ALA A 5 50.35 18.62 -4.93
CA ALA A 5 49.77 17.28 -4.95
C ALA A 5 50.19 16.47 -3.71
N LYS A 6 51.46 16.51 -3.34
CA LYS A 6 51.96 15.89 -2.09
C LYS A 6 51.32 16.49 -0.84
N LEU A 7 51.17 17.82 -0.79
CA LEU A 7 50.48 18.50 0.30
C LEU A 7 49.01 18.06 0.39
N ARG A 8 48.28 17.97 -0.73
CA ARG A 8 46.90 17.47 -0.73
C ARG A 8 46.81 16.05 -0.20
N GLN A 9 47.71 15.16 -0.64
CA GLN A 9 47.73 13.76 -0.21
C GLN A 9 48.03 13.63 1.30
N LEU A 10 49.04 14.34 1.81
CA LEU A 10 49.34 14.43 3.24
C LEU A 10 48.17 15.01 4.03
N THR A 11 47.48 16.02 3.49
CA THR A 11 46.32 16.63 4.15
C THR A 11 45.17 15.63 4.25
N THR A 12 44.87 14.88 3.19
CA THR A 12 43.85 13.82 3.22
C THR A 12 44.19 12.71 4.21
N GLU A 13 45.44 12.22 4.21
CA GLU A 13 45.87 11.17 5.14
C GLU A 13 45.84 11.64 6.60
N THR A 14 46.18 12.91 6.86
CA THR A 14 46.15 13.49 8.19
C THR A 14 44.72 13.72 8.67
N VAL A 15 43.83 14.19 7.80
CA VAL A 15 42.39 14.34 8.09
C VAL A 15 41.74 12.99 8.37
N GLU A 16 42.10 11.93 7.64
CA GLU A 16 41.61 10.58 7.90
C GLU A 16 42.09 10.03 9.25
N LYS A 17 43.37 10.25 9.59
CA LYS A 17 43.93 9.87 10.90
C LYS A 17 43.26 10.62 12.05
N VAL A 18 43.04 11.92 11.92
CA VAL A 18 42.35 12.74 12.93
C VAL A 18 40.88 12.33 13.07
N ARG A 19 40.18 12.07 11.95
CA ARG A 19 38.80 11.54 11.99
C ARG A 19 38.74 10.18 12.68
N LYS A 20 39.71 9.30 12.44
CA LYS A 20 39.79 8.01 13.12
C LYS A 20 40.05 8.18 14.62
N ALA A 21 41.01 9.02 15.00
CA ALA A 21 41.30 9.30 16.41
C ALA A 21 40.12 9.96 17.16
N GLN A 22 39.35 10.84 16.49
CA GLN A 22 38.12 11.42 17.06
C GLN A 22 36.98 10.40 17.19
N ARG A 23 36.86 9.44 16.26
CA ARG A 23 35.90 8.33 16.37
C ARG A 23 36.24 7.41 17.55
N ASP A 24 37.53 7.10 17.73
CA ASP A 24 37.98 6.20 18.80
C ASP A 24 37.88 6.85 20.20
N ALA A 25 37.88 8.20 20.26
CA ALA A 25 37.76 8.96 21.50
C ALA A 25 36.31 9.23 21.95
N ASP A 26 35.32 9.12 21.05
CA ASP A 26 33.90 9.35 21.34
C ASP A 26 33.07 8.06 21.11
N PRO A 27 32.63 7.40 22.20
CA PRO A 27 31.83 6.18 22.14
C PRO A 27 30.53 6.32 21.33
N PHE A 28 29.98 7.54 21.22
CA PHE A 28 28.75 7.79 20.48
C PHE A 28 29.02 7.88 18.97
N LEU A 29 30.12 8.51 18.54
CA LEU A 29 30.52 8.56 17.13
C LEU A 29 31.02 7.20 16.63
N ALA A 30 31.69 6.41 17.48
CA ALA A 30 32.04 5.02 17.18
C ALA A 30 30.79 4.18 16.91
N LYS A 31 29.81 4.23 17.83
CA LYS A 31 28.55 3.48 17.71
C LYS A 31 27.71 3.92 16.52
N GLU A 32 27.71 5.22 16.19
CA GLU A 32 27.03 5.74 15.00
C GLU A 32 27.67 5.23 13.70
N HIS A 33 29.00 5.20 13.64
CA HIS A 33 29.72 4.68 12.50
C HIS A 33 29.50 3.17 12.33
N GLU A 34 29.52 2.40 13.42
CA GLU A 34 29.18 0.98 13.44
C GLU A 34 27.75 0.74 12.92
N LEU A 35 26.77 1.53 13.35
CA LEU A 35 25.39 1.42 12.88
C LEU A 35 25.25 1.76 11.39
N ARG A 36 25.95 2.79 10.90
CA ARG A 36 25.99 3.14 9.46
C ARG A 36 26.62 2.04 8.61
N GLN A 37 27.63 1.34 9.12
CA GLN A 37 28.25 0.18 8.43
C GLN A 37 27.40 -1.09 8.53
N ALA A 38 26.66 -1.28 9.62
CA ALA A 38 25.83 -2.46 9.86
C ALA A 38 24.53 -2.44 9.03
N ILE A 39 23.97 -1.28 8.69
CA ILE A 39 22.75 -1.18 7.86
C ILE A 39 22.88 -1.95 6.54
N PRO A 40 23.91 -1.71 5.69
CA PRO A 40 24.09 -2.47 4.45
C PRO A 40 24.21 -3.98 4.67
N GLN A 41 24.86 -4.42 5.75
CA GLN A 41 25.03 -5.84 6.09
C GLN A 41 23.69 -6.48 6.51
N MET A 42 22.89 -5.77 7.30
CA MET A 42 21.55 -6.20 7.68
C MET A 42 20.60 -6.24 6.48
N GLU A 43 20.72 -5.31 5.53
CA GLU A 43 19.95 -5.31 4.29
C GLU A 43 20.30 -6.49 3.38
N GLU A 44 21.57 -6.85 3.26
CA GLU A 44 21.99 -8.06 2.52
C GLU A 44 21.46 -9.33 3.19
N MET A 45 21.51 -9.41 4.51
CA MET A 45 20.94 -10.53 5.27
C MET A 45 19.41 -10.61 5.11
N LEU A 46 18.72 -9.47 5.08
CA LEU A 46 17.29 -9.38 4.80
C LEU A 46 16.97 -9.84 3.37
N LYS A 47 17.78 -9.47 2.38
CA LYS A 47 17.63 -9.95 0.99
C LYS A 47 17.78 -11.47 0.90
N LEU A 48 18.75 -12.04 1.62
CA LEU A 48 18.97 -13.49 1.69
C LEU A 48 17.80 -14.20 2.38
N LEU A 49 17.34 -13.71 3.53
CA LEU A 49 16.16 -14.24 4.24
C LEU A 49 14.91 -14.22 3.36
N ARG A 50 14.65 -13.11 2.67
CA ARG A 50 13.54 -12.98 1.70
C ARG A 50 13.70 -13.89 0.50
N ARG A 51 14.93 -14.22 0.09
CA ARG A 51 15.18 -15.20 -0.98
C ARG A 51 14.86 -16.61 -0.50
N TYR A 52 15.31 -16.98 0.70
CA TYR A 52 15.01 -18.28 1.30
C TYR A 52 13.51 -18.49 1.53
N LEU A 53 12.80 -17.48 2.06
CA LEU A 53 11.34 -17.52 2.22
C LEU A 53 10.60 -17.66 0.88
N ARG A 54 11.13 -17.08 -0.20
CA ARG A 54 10.58 -17.20 -1.56
C ARG A 54 10.81 -18.57 -2.19
N THR A 55 11.91 -19.26 -1.84
CA THR A 55 12.26 -20.58 -2.38
C THR A 55 11.79 -21.74 -1.52
N ALA A 56 11.44 -21.50 -0.26
CA ALA A 56 10.95 -22.53 0.65
C ALA A 56 9.49 -22.85 0.35
N GLY A 57 9.17 -24.14 0.14
CA GLY A 57 7.79 -24.60 -0.10
C GLY A 57 6.85 -24.38 1.09
N GLN A 58 7.38 -24.18 2.30
CA GLN A 58 6.64 -23.79 3.48
C GLN A 58 7.49 -22.83 4.33
N ALA A 59 6.98 -21.63 4.59
CA ALA A 59 7.70 -20.62 5.36
C ALA A 59 7.65 -20.96 6.87
N LEU A 60 8.82 -21.16 7.48
CA LEU A 60 8.91 -21.36 8.92
C LEU A 60 8.50 -20.06 9.64
N PRO A 61 7.56 -20.09 10.61
CA PRO A 61 7.08 -18.91 11.31
C PRO A 61 8.19 -18.08 11.98
N GLU A 62 9.25 -18.75 12.43
CA GLU A 62 10.43 -18.13 13.04
C GLU A 62 11.20 -17.25 12.05
N VAL A 63 11.28 -17.68 10.78
CA VAL A 63 11.98 -16.95 9.72
C VAL A 63 11.18 -15.72 9.28
N VAL A 64 9.85 -15.82 9.26
CA VAL A 64 8.94 -14.68 9.00
C VAL A 64 9.00 -13.66 10.13
N ALA A 65 9.03 -14.11 11.39
CA ALA A 65 9.20 -13.23 12.54
C ALA A 65 10.56 -12.55 12.55
N LEU A 66 11.62 -13.25 12.13
CA LEU A 66 12.96 -12.70 12.01
C LEU A 66 13.06 -11.64 10.90
N GLU A 67 12.44 -11.87 9.74
CA GLU A 67 12.37 -10.89 8.64
C GLU A 67 11.70 -9.59 9.09
N LYS A 68 10.55 -9.72 9.78
CA LYS A 68 9.80 -8.56 10.29
C LYS A 68 10.62 -7.77 11.31
N ARG A 69 11.23 -8.46 12.28
CA ARG A 69 12.09 -7.83 13.29
C ARG A 69 13.30 -7.13 12.69
N LEU A 70 13.95 -7.75 11.69
CA LEU A 70 15.11 -7.18 11.02
C LEU A 70 14.73 -5.93 10.20
N THR A 71 13.57 -5.94 9.55
CA THR A 71 13.04 -4.79 8.80
C THR A 71 12.74 -3.60 9.72
N GLU A 72 11.98 -3.83 10.80
CA GLU A 72 11.66 -2.80 11.80
C GLU A 72 12.92 -2.22 12.45
N HIS A 73 13.94 -3.06 12.68
CA HIS A 73 15.20 -2.61 13.27
C HIS A 73 16.00 -1.72 12.31
N ILE A 74 16.07 -2.07 11.01
CA ILE A 74 16.76 -1.24 9.99
C ILE A 74 16.09 0.14 9.87
N GLU A 75 14.75 0.19 9.85
CA GLU A 75 14.00 1.45 9.76
C GLU A 75 14.20 2.33 10.99
N LYS A 76 14.17 1.74 12.18
CA LYS A 76 14.42 2.46 13.44
C LYS A 76 15.84 3.06 13.47
N VAL A 77 16.85 2.29 13.09
CA VAL A 77 18.25 2.77 13.08
C VAL A 77 18.44 3.87 12.03
N ARG A 78 17.82 3.75 10.84
CA ARG A 78 17.84 4.81 9.81
C ARG A 78 17.22 6.11 10.31
N TYR A 79 16.08 6.02 10.97
CA TYR A 79 15.40 7.18 11.53
C TYR A 79 16.23 7.87 12.63
N GLU A 80 16.86 7.09 13.51
CA GLU A 80 17.73 7.64 14.56
C GLU A 80 18.99 8.32 14.00
N LEU A 81 19.54 7.80 12.89
CA LEU A 81 20.66 8.42 12.17
C LEU A 81 20.24 9.71 11.43
N GLU A 82 19.09 9.67 10.75
CA GLU A 82 18.56 10.82 9.99
C GLU A 82 18.15 11.98 10.91
N LYS A 83 17.66 11.68 12.12
CA LYS A 83 17.39 12.67 13.16
C LYS A 83 18.67 13.33 13.70
N ARG A 84 19.78 12.59 13.75
CA ARG A 84 21.08 13.06 14.26
C ARG A 84 21.89 13.84 13.22
N ASP A 85 21.62 13.62 11.93
CA ASP A 85 22.21 14.36 10.80
C ASP A 85 21.64 15.80 10.64
N GLN A 86 20.68 16.21 11.48
CA GLN A 86 20.12 17.57 11.47
C GLN A 86 20.73 18.42 12.60
N PRO A 87 21.05 19.70 12.35
CA PRO A 87 21.52 20.60 13.41
C PRO A 87 20.42 20.76 14.47
N SER A 88 20.71 20.33 15.70
CA SER A 88 19.79 20.47 16.85
C SER A 88 19.71 21.95 17.24
N ASP A 89 18.74 22.65 16.69
CA ASP A 89 18.34 23.98 17.14
C ASP A 89 17.17 23.84 18.14
N PRO A 90 17.35 24.24 19.42
CA PRO A 90 16.31 24.19 20.45
C PRO A 90 15.01 24.91 20.07
N PHE A 91 15.06 25.87 19.15
CA PHE A 91 13.90 26.54 18.61
C PHE A 91 13.08 25.61 17.70
N LEU A 92 13.75 24.83 16.84
CA LEU A 92 13.10 23.84 15.98
C LEU A 92 12.43 22.74 16.80
N GLU A 93 13.10 22.26 17.86
CA GLU A 93 12.51 21.25 18.75
C GLU A 93 11.26 21.75 19.47
N ARG A 94 11.23 23.01 19.89
CA ARG A 94 10.05 23.61 20.53
C ARG A 94 8.89 23.77 19.57
N ILE A 95 9.14 24.14 18.32
CA ILE A 95 8.10 24.27 17.29
C ILE A 95 7.55 22.89 16.93
N SER A 96 8.40 21.89 16.68
CA SER A 96 7.95 20.52 16.42
C SER A 96 7.20 19.93 17.62
N ALA A 97 7.63 20.19 18.86
CA ALA A 97 6.89 19.78 20.06
C ALA A 97 5.51 20.46 20.14
N LYS A 98 5.42 21.75 19.81
CA LYS A 98 4.15 22.49 19.78
C LYS A 98 3.22 21.98 18.68
N ILE A 99 3.75 21.67 17.49
CA ILE A 99 2.99 21.03 16.39
C ILE A 99 2.46 19.66 16.83
N ASN A 100 3.32 18.83 17.45
CA ASN A 100 2.94 17.48 17.90
C ASN A 100 1.89 17.47 19.02
N GLY A 101 1.76 18.56 19.80
CA GLY A 101 0.74 18.73 20.83
C GLY A 101 -0.53 19.45 20.38
N ALA A 102 -0.53 20.07 19.21
CA ALA A 102 -1.61 20.96 18.77
C ALA A 102 -2.88 20.23 18.33
N ASP A 103 -4.03 20.88 18.52
CA ASP A 103 -5.34 20.48 17.99
C ASP A 103 -5.59 21.01 16.56
N ALA A 104 -6.72 20.67 15.95
CA ALA A 104 -7.02 21.05 14.56
C ALA A 104 -7.11 22.57 14.31
N ARG A 105 -7.57 23.35 15.31
CA ARG A 105 -7.68 24.81 15.20
C ARG A 105 -6.32 25.48 15.43
N GLU A 106 -5.56 24.97 16.39
CA GLU A 106 -4.19 25.39 16.67
C GLU A 106 -3.27 25.09 15.48
N LEU A 107 -3.37 23.92 14.85
CA LEU A 107 -2.56 23.58 13.66
C LEU A 107 -2.83 24.50 12.47
N LYS A 108 -4.10 24.89 12.26
CA LYS A 108 -4.44 25.86 11.21
C LYS A 108 -3.86 27.24 11.50
N SER A 109 -3.82 27.62 12.78
CA SER A 109 -3.22 28.87 13.25
C SER A 109 -1.69 28.85 13.11
N ILE A 110 -1.05 27.71 13.44
CA ILE A 110 0.40 27.49 13.31
C ILE A 110 0.81 27.48 11.82
N GLU A 111 0.05 26.81 10.95
CA GLU A 111 0.30 26.82 9.50
C GLU A 111 0.20 28.23 8.91
N SER A 112 -0.79 29.01 9.35
CA SER A 112 -0.96 30.40 8.92
C SER A 112 0.20 31.30 9.41
N ALA A 113 0.65 31.12 10.65
CA ALA A 113 1.79 31.84 11.21
C ALA A 113 3.12 31.46 10.54
N LEU A 114 3.30 30.18 10.20
CA LEU A 114 4.47 29.69 9.48
C LEU A 114 4.56 30.30 8.07
N LEU A 115 3.42 30.38 7.37
CA LEU A 115 3.33 30.99 6.05
C LEU A 115 3.68 32.49 6.09
N LEU A 116 3.21 33.22 7.11
CA LEU A 116 3.56 34.62 7.32
C LEU A 116 5.04 34.81 7.69
N ALA A 117 5.62 33.90 8.49
CA ALA A 117 7.02 33.95 8.88
C ALA A 117 7.97 33.68 7.69
N GLU A 118 7.61 32.76 6.79
CA GLU A 118 8.33 32.51 5.54
C GLU A 118 8.24 33.72 4.59
N GLN A 119 7.05 34.30 4.41
CA GLN A 119 6.87 35.51 3.59
C GLN A 119 7.62 36.73 4.13
N SER A 120 7.82 36.80 5.45
CA SER A 120 8.57 37.86 6.12
C SER A 120 10.08 37.59 6.18
N GLY A 121 10.56 36.45 5.66
CA GLY A 121 11.97 36.08 5.65
C GLY A 121 12.53 35.67 7.03
N LEU A 122 11.67 35.38 8.01
CA LEU A 122 12.07 34.97 9.35
C LEU A 122 12.38 33.47 9.44
N VAL A 123 11.92 32.69 8.46
CA VAL A 123 12.15 31.24 8.37
C VAL A 123 12.55 30.89 6.94
N ASP A 124 13.66 30.18 6.78
CA ASP A 124 14.09 29.66 5.49
C ASP A 124 13.10 28.61 4.95
N SER A 125 12.89 28.60 3.64
CA SER A 125 11.98 27.68 2.95
C SER A 125 12.24 26.20 3.25
N ARG A 126 13.51 25.81 3.42
CA ARG A 126 13.89 24.44 3.81
C ARG A 126 13.39 24.06 5.21
N HIS A 127 13.41 24.99 6.16
CA HIS A 127 12.89 24.78 7.50
C HIS A 127 11.35 24.83 7.51
N ALA A 128 10.76 25.72 6.71
CA ALA A 128 9.31 25.76 6.51
C ALA A 128 8.77 24.42 5.96
N ASP A 129 9.49 23.77 5.05
CA ASP A 129 9.11 22.46 4.51
C ASP A 129 9.21 21.31 5.52
N LEU A 130 10.08 21.42 6.53
CA LEU A 130 10.14 20.46 7.63
C LEU A 130 8.91 20.62 8.54
N TYR A 131 8.57 21.85 8.89
CA TYR A 131 7.38 22.12 9.70
C TYR A 131 6.07 21.81 8.98
N ARG A 132 5.98 22.04 7.67
CA ARG A 132 4.86 21.56 6.86
C ARG A 132 4.73 20.04 6.94
N ARG A 133 5.85 19.31 6.82
CA ARG A 133 5.86 17.85 6.97
C ARG A 133 5.41 17.39 8.35
N ASP A 134 5.82 18.08 9.42
CA ASP A 134 5.36 17.79 10.79
C ASP A 134 3.88 18.13 10.99
N ILE A 135 3.38 19.23 10.42
CA ILE A 135 1.95 19.60 10.43
C ILE A 135 1.13 18.57 9.66
N HIS A 136 1.61 18.12 8.49
CA HIS A 136 0.98 17.05 7.72
C HIS A 136 0.99 15.73 8.48
N ARG A 137 2.11 15.38 9.14
CA ARG A 137 2.21 14.18 9.97
C ARG A 137 1.28 14.25 11.17
N ARG A 138 1.17 15.40 11.84
CA ARG A 138 0.24 15.58 12.96
C ARG A 138 -1.22 15.53 12.50
N ARG A 139 -1.55 16.14 11.36
CA ARG A 139 -2.89 16.00 10.75
C ARG A 139 -3.19 14.56 10.41
N SER A 140 -2.24 13.83 9.84
CA SER A 140 -2.34 12.39 9.60
C SER A 140 -2.55 11.65 10.92
N TYR A 141 -1.72 11.90 11.94
CA TYR A 141 -1.83 11.25 13.25
C TYR A 141 -3.15 11.56 13.96
N MET A 142 -3.69 12.77 13.85
CA MET A 142 -5.00 13.10 14.41
C MET A 142 -6.14 12.49 13.59
N ALA A 143 -5.98 12.37 12.27
CA ALA A 143 -6.89 11.59 11.43
C ALA A 143 -6.81 10.10 11.78
N ASP A 144 -5.61 9.57 12.04
CA ASP A 144 -5.32 8.19 12.44
C ASP A 144 -5.80 7.90 13.88
N ARG A 145 -5.74 8.89 14.78
CA ARG A 145 -6.26 8.78 16.15
C ARG A 145 -7.79 8.89 16.18
N ALA A 146 -8.39 9.75 15.36
CA ALA A 146 -9.83 9.74 15.12
C ALA A 146 -10.29 8.43 14.45
N PHE A 147 -9.42 7.81 13.65
CA PHE A 147 -9.59 6.52 12.99
C PHE A 147 -9.35 5.31 13.92
N HIS A 148 -8.66 5.48 15.05
CA HIS A 148 -8.43 4.41 16.04
C HIS A 148 -9.38 4.46 17.25
N GLU A 149 -10.03 5.60 17.53
CA GLU A 149 -11.13 5.67 18.51
C GLU A 149 -12.50 5.25 17.91
N GLN A 150 -12.61 5.08 16.59
CA GLN A 150 -13.75 4.46 15.90
C GLN A 150 -13.30 3.23 15.10
N LYS A 151 -13.57 2.00 15.60
CA LYS A 151 -13.43 0.76 14.82
C LYS A 151 -14.18 0.86 13.47
N GLN A 152 -13.51 1.13 12.33
CA GLN A 152 -14.02 0.86 10.97
C GLN A 152 -13.08 1.20 9.77
N SER A 153 -11.76 1.29 9.97
CA SER A 153 -10.81 1.87 8.99
C SER A 153 -10.26 1.04 7.81
N GLY A 154 -11.02 0.32 6.97
CA GLY A 154 -10.43 -0.48 5.87
C GLY A 154 -11.12 -0.31 4.51
N PRO A 155 -10.50 -0.72 3.37
CA PRO A 155 -11.14 -0.73 2.05
C PRO A 155 -12.54 -1.36 2.05
N LEU A 156 -12.72 -2.43 2.81
CA LEU A 156 -14.01 -3.09 3.00
C LEU A 156 -15.04 -2.18 3.68
N ALA A 157 -14.66 -1.48 4.74
CA ALA A 157 -15.57 -0.60 5.47
C ALA A 157 -15.98 0.64 4.66
N LEU A 158 -15.08 1.13 3.79
CA LEU A 158 -15.43 2.18 2.82
C LEU A 158 -16.46 1.67 1.80
N LEU A 159 -16.30 0.44 1.31
CA LEU A 159 -17.30 -0.19 0.45
C LEU A 159 -18.62 -0.45 1.19
N GLU A 160 -18.57 -1.00 2.41
CA GLU A 160 -19.75 -1.21 3.27
C GLU A 160 -20.53 0.09 3.48
N ARG A 161 -19.81 1.19 3.77
CA ARG A 161 -20.42 2.51 3.89
C ARG A 161 -21.05 2.95 2.58
N ALA A 162 -20.35 2.85 1.46
CA ALA A 162 -20.87 3.27 0.16
C ALA A 162 -22.12 2.49 -0.23
N VAL A 163 -22.11 1.17 0.01
CA VAL A 163 -23.24 0.28 -0.20
C VAL A 163 -24.42 0.62 0.72
N ALA A 164 -24.18 0.90 2.00
CA ALA A 164 -25.23 1.23 2.97
C ALA A 164 -25.84 2.62 2.76
N THR A 165 -25.04 3.59 2.32
CA THR A 165 -25.46 5.00 2.15
C THR A 165 -25.93 5.31 0.73
N GLY A 166 -25.64 4.44 -0.24
CA GLY A 166 -25.93 4.67 -1.65
C GLY A 166 -24.96 5.67 -2.31
N GLU A 167 -23.82 5.96 -1.69
CA GLU A 167 -22.74 6.73 -2.33
C GLU A 167 -22.30 6.04 -3.63
N LYS A 168 -21.97 6.85 -4.65
CA LYS A 168 -21.50 6.32 -5.92
C LYS A 168 -20.18 5.58 -5.72
N ALA A 169 -20.14 4.30 -6.08
CA ALA A 169 -18.95 3.47 -6.00
C ALA A 169 -18.86 2.53 -7.20
N ARG A 170 -17.63 2.09 -7.50
CA ARG A 170 -17.37 1.17 -8.61
C ARG A 170 -16.63 -0.04 -8.09
N LEU A 171 -17.12 -1.23 -8.40
CA LEU A 171 -16.54 -2.51 -8.00
C LEU A 171 -16.09 -3.27 -9.23
N ALA A 172 -14.80 -3.54 -9.37
CA ALA A 172 -14.26 -4.48 -10.35
C ALA A 172 -14.02 -5.84 -9.69
N LEU A 173 -14.68 -6.88 -10.19
CA LEU A 173 -14.57 -8.24 -9.72
C LEU A 173 -13.78 -9.07 -10.74
N ASP A 174 -12.66 -9.62 -10.29
CA ASP A 174 -11.96 -10.68 -10.99
C ASP A 174 -12.73 -11.99 -10.80
N ALA A 175 -13.60 -12.30 -11.77
CA ALA A 175 -14.58 -13.35 -11.64
C ALA A 175 -13.94 -14.75 -11.65
N ASN A 176 -12.83 -14.90 -12.38
CA ASN A 176 -12.09 -16.15 -12.43
C ASN A 176 -11.38 -16.42 -11.11
N ASN A 177 -10.69 -15.41 -10.56
CA ASN A 177 -10.05 -15.50 -9.25
C ASN A 177 -11.08 -15.82 -8.16
N PHE A 178 -12.18 -15.07 -8.10
CA PHE A 178 -13.25 -15.26 -7.12
C PHE A 178 -13.89 -16.65 -7.24
N ALA A 179 -14.32 -17.06 -8.44
CA ALA A 179 -15.01 -18.33 -8.61
C ALA A 179 -14.13 -19.55 -8.32
N CYS A 180 -12.82 -19.47 -8.62
CA CYS A 180 -11.89 -20.56 -8.34
C CYS A 180 -11.61 -20.70 -6.85
N LEU A 181 -11.46 -19.58 -6.14
CA LEU A 181 -11.09 -19.54 -4.72
C LEU A 181 -12.30 -19.71 -3.79
N ARG A 182 -13.51 -19.37 -4.24
CA ARG A 182 -14.74 -19.38 -3.42
C ARG A 182 -15.85 -20.23 -4.04
N GLN A 183 -15.46 -21.42 -4.49
CA GLN A 183 -16.38 -22.45 -5.00
C GLN A 183 -17.40 -22.87 -3.94
N ASP A 184 -16.99 -22.92 -2.68
CA ASP A 184 -17.80 -23.24 -1.52
C ASP A 184 -18.97 -22.26 -1.35
N TYR A 185 -18.69 -20.96 -1.40
CA TYR A 185 -19.70 -19.92 -1.28
C TYR A 185 -20.65 -19.89 -2.48
N LEU A 186 -20.14 -20.15 -3.69
CA LEU A 186 -20.93 -20.20 -4.92
C LEU A 186 -21.69 -21.53 -5.13
N GLY A 187 -21.46 -22.53 -4.28
CA GLY A 187 -21.97 -23.89 -4.46
C GLY A 187 -21.57 -24.47 -5.83
N LEU A 188 -20.31 -24.28 -6.22
CA LEU A 188 -19.73 -24.73 -7.48
C LEU A 188 -18.82 -25.94 -7.28
N ARG A 189 -18.72 -26.76 -8.32
CA ARG A 189 -17.71 -27.81 -8.44
C ARG A 189 -17.07 -27.69 -9.81
N LEU A 190 -15.98 -26.93 -9.90
CA LEU A 190 -15.38 -26.59 -11.17
C LEU A 190 -14.53 -27.76 -11.71
N PRO A 191 -14.70 -28.15 -12.99
CA PRO A 191 -13.83 -29.12 -13.63
C PRO A 191 -12.43 -28.53 -13.84
N THR A 192 -11.40 -29.36 -13.75
CA THR A 192 -10.02 -28.97 -14.07
C THR A 192 -9.63 -29.42 -15.47
N LYS A 193 -9.00 -28.54 -16.24
CA LYS A 193 -8.39 -28.84 -17.53
C LYS A 193 -6.91 -28.52 -17.50
N LYS A 194 -6.07 -29.40 -18.05
CA LYS A 194 -4.63 -29.12 -18.19
C LYS A 194 -4.41 -28.07 -19.27
N ASN A 195 -3.61 -27.05 -18.96
CA ASN A 195 -3.15 -26.09 -19.96
C ASN A 195 -2.04 -26.71 -20.84
N ALA A 196 -1.58 -25.98 -21.85
CA ALA A 196 -0.50 -26.41 -22.73
C ALA A 196 0.84 -26.70 -22.01
N GLN A 197 0.99 -26.22 -20.78
CA GLN A 197 2.16 -26.42 -19.91
C GLN A 197 1.96 -27.59 -18.92
N GLY A 198 0.83 -28.31 -18.99
CA GLY A 198 0.52 -29.46 -18.14
C GLY A 198 -0.09 -29.12 -16.78
N GLU A 199 -0.26 -27.84 -16.44
CA GLU A 199 -0.86 -27.38 -15.19
C GLU A 199 -2.38 -27.51 -15.23
N SER A 200 -2.97 -28.10 -14.19
CA SER A 200 -4.43 -28.16 -14.04
C SER A 200 -4.98 -26.80 -13.65
N ARG A 201 -5.85 -26.22 -14.50
CA ARG A 201 -6.59 -25.00 -14.20
C ARG A 201 -8.08 -25.29 -14.13
N PHE A 202 -8.77 -24.63 -13.19
CA PHE A 202 -10.22 -24.69 -13.13
C PHE A 202 -10.83 -24.01 -14.35
N GLN A 203 -11.87 -24.62 -14.90
CA GLN A 203 -12.60 -24.08 -16.04
C GLN A 203 -13.99 -23.64 -15.59
N LEU A 204 -14.27 -22.35 -15.75
CA LEU A 204 -15.61 -21.81 -15.54
C LEU A 204 -16.45 -22.04 -16.79
N ASP A 205 -17.46 -22.90 -16.67
CA ASP A 205 -18.48 -23.09 -17.69
C ASP A 205 -19.53 -21.96 -17.68
N ALA A 206 -20.46 -21.98 -18.63
CA ALA A 206 -21.48 -20.94 -18.75
C ALA A 206 -22.38 -20.85 -17.50
N ALA A 207 -22.68 -21.98 -16.85
CA ALA A 207 -23.49 -22.01 -15.64
C ALA A 207 -22.77 -21.38 -14.44
N ALA A 208 -21.49 -21.68 -14.25
CA ALA A 208 -20.66 -21.08 -13.21
C ALA A 208 -20.49 -19.57 -13.42
N ARG A 209 -20.23 -19.15 -14.67
CA ARG A 209 -20.15 -17.73 -15.03
C ARG A 209 -21.48 -17.01 -14.73
N GLN A 210 -22.61 -17.62 -15.08
CA GLN A 210 -23.93 -17.05 -14.81
C GLN A 210 -24.20 -16.90 -13.32
N LYS A 211 -23.76 -17.84 -12.46
CA LYS A 211 -23.90 -17.71 -11.00
C LYS A 211 -23.14 -16.50 -10.45
N VAL A 212 -21.92 -16.26 -10.91
CA VAL A 212 -21.13 -15.08 -10.47
C VAL A 212 -21.84 -13.78 -10.90
N VAL A 213 -22.37 -13.73 -12.12
CA VAL A 213 -23.14 -12.58 -12.59
C VAL A 213 -24.41 -12.36 -11.74
N GLN A 214 -25.16 -13.42 -11.44
CA GLN A 214 -26.35 -13.33 -10.58
C GLN A 214 -26.02 -12.82 -9.17
N LEU A 215 -24.87 -13.21 -8.62
CA LEU A 215 -24.40 -12.69 -7.34
C LEU A 215 -24.09 -11.19 -7.41
N ALA A 216 -23.41 -10.75 -8.49
CA ALA A 216 -23.12 -9.34 -8.73
C ALA A 216 -24.41 -8.52 -8.94
N GLU A 217 -25.42 -9.09 -9.60
CA GLU A 217 -26.74 -8.45 -9.75
C GLU A 217 -27.44 -8.27 -8.41
N LYS A 218 -27.49 -9.31 -7.57
CA LYS A 218 -28.05 -9.20 -6.21
C LYS A 218 -27.36 -8.11 -5.39
N LEU A 219 -26.02 -8.00 -5.50
CA LEU A 219 -25.27 -6.94 -4.83
C LEU A 219 -25.60 -5.55 -5.38
N ALA A 220 -25.70 -5.40 -6.70
CA ALA A 220 -26.03 -4.12 -7.32
C ALA A 220 -27.50 -3.71 -7.09
N ASP A 221 -28.42 -4.66 -6.94
CA ASP A 221 -29.83 -4.40 -6.61
C ASP A 221 -29.96 -3.85 -5.19
N ASP A 222 -29.20 -4.43 -4.27
CA ASP A 222 -29.18 -4.07 -2.85
C ASP A 222 -28.32 -2.81 -2.56
N ALA A 223 -27.37 -2.47 -3.44
CA ALA A 223 -26.50 -1.31 -3.34
C ALA A 223 -26.73 -0.30 -4.49
N PRO A 224 -27.67 0.66 -4.37
CA PRO A 224 -28.13 1.40 -5.53
C PRO A 224 -27.09 2.34 -6.17
N GLY A 225 -26.11 2.80 -5.39
CA GLY A 225 -24.98 3.61 -5.86
C GLY A 225 -23.81 2.82 -6.45
N LEU A 226 -23.87 1.47 -6.42
CA LEU A 226 -22.76 0.61 -6.83
C LEU A 226 -22.89 0.19 -8.29
N HIS A 227 -21.87 0.49 -9.08
CA HIS A 227 -21.67 -0.08 -10.41
C HIS A 227 -20.67 -1.24 -10.34
N VAL A 228 -21.02 -2.38 -10.90
CA VAL A 228 -20.20 -3.60 -10.79
C VAL A 228 -19.71 -4.04 -12.17
N TRP A 229 -18.41 -4.23 -12.30
CA TRP A 229 -17.77 -4.83 -13.47
C TRP A 229 -17.32 -6.23 -13.11
N VAL A 230 -17.78 -7.22 -13.87
CA VAL A 230 -17.44 -8.63 -13.70
C VAL A 230 -16.59 -9.04 -14.89
N SER A 231 -15.30 -9.28 -14.67
CA SER A 231 -14.36 -9.64 -15.73
C SER A 231 -14.04 -11.12 -15.71
N PHE A 232 -14.25 -11.82 -16.83
CA PHE A 232 -13.95 -13.24 -17.00
C PHE A 232 -12.76 -13.46 -17.93
N ASP A 233 -11.97 -14.51 -17.68
CA ASP A 233 -10.96 -14.93 -18.64
C ASP A 233 -11.58 -15.61 -19.87
N GLY A 234 -11.00 -15.31 -21.01
CA GLY A 234 -11.11 -16.09 -22.24
C GLY A 234 -12.38 -15.78 -23.04
N GLN A 235 -12.83 -16.78 -23.80
CA GLN A 235 -13.85 -16.55 -24.82
C GLN A 235 -15.16 -16.01 -24.25
N GLN A 236 -15.73 -15.06 -24.98
CA GLN A 236 -17.03 -14.46 -24.69
C GLN A 236 -18.10 -15.55 -24.57
N THR A 237 -18.87 -15.48 -23.50
CA THR A 237 -20.03 -16.34 -23.27
C THR A 237 -21.26 -15.45 -23.22
N ALA A 238 -22.34 -15.87 -23.87
CA ALA A 238 -23.62 -15.18 -23.76
C ALA A 238 -24.19 -15.40 -22.34
N LEU A 239 -24.04 -14.38 -21.49
CA LEU A 239 -24.60 -14.37 -20.13
C LEU A 239 -25.81 -13.45 -20.09
N LYS A 240 -26.82 -13.83 -19.31
CA LYS A 240 -28.01 -13.01 -19.09
C LYS A 240 -27.69 -11.98 -18.01
N THR A 241 -27.91 -10.71 -18.33
CA THR A 241 -27.87 -9.58 -17.38
C THR A 241 -29.18 -8.82 -17.49
N THR A 242 -29.71 -8.43 -16.35
CA THR A 242 -30.98 -7.72 -16.16
C THR A 242 -30.75 -6.37 -15.51
N ASN A 243 -29.69 -6.23 -14.70
CA ASN A 243 -29.32 -4.97 -14.07
C ASN A 243 -28.29 -4.20 -14.92
N SER A 244 -28.67 -3.01 -15.41
CA SER A 244 -27.83 -2.15 -16.25
C SER A 244 -26.55 -1.63 -15.59
N ARG A 245 -26.45 -1.73 -14.25
CA ARG A 245 -25.27 -1.36 -13.46
C ARG A 245 -24.25 -2.47 -13.36
N VAL A 246 -24.59 -3.69 -13.77
CA VAL A 246 -23.67 -4.81 -13.88
C VAL A 246 -23.17 -4.90 -15.32
N ARG A 247 -21.87 -4.69 -15.50
CA ARG A 247 -21.19 -4.83 -16.80
C ARG A 247 -20.34 -6.07 -16.78
N VAL A 248 -20.53 -6.94 -17.76
CA VAL A 248 -19.74 -8.15 -17.93
C VAL A 248 -18.73 -7.93 -19.04
N THR A 249 -17.46 -8.20 -18.74
CA THR A 249 -16.37 -8.14 -19.71
C THR A 249 -15.69 -9.49 -19.83
N PHE A 250 -15.09 -9.75 -20.99
CA PHE A 250 -14.32 -10.94 -21.27
C PHE A 250 -12.98 -10.53 -21.82
N SER A 251 -11.90 -11.12 -21.29
CA SER A 251 -10.57 -10.87 -21.81
C SER A 251 -10.45 -11.32 -23.26
N ARG A 252 -9.67 -10.58 -24.05
CA ARG A 252 -9.39 -10.93 -25.45
C ARG A 252 -8.75 -12.32 -25.52
N ALA A 253 -8.89 -13.00 -26.66
CA ALA A 253 -8.25 -14.30 -26.87
C ALA A 253 -6.73 -14.21 -26.64
N GLY A 254 -6.23 -14.92 -25.61
CA GLY A 254 -4.82 -14.89 -25.20
C GLY A 254 -4.47 -13.84 -24.14
N ALA A 255 -5.38 -12.92 -23.81
CA ALA A 255 -5.29 -12.03 -22.67
C ALA A 255 -6.03 -12.64 -21.47
N LYS A 256 -5.64 -12.22 -20.26
CA LYS A 256 -6.27 -12.58 -19.00
C LYS A 256 -7.13 -11.40 -18.51
N ALA A 257 -8.11 -11.69 -17.67
CA ALA A 257 -9.07 -10.72 -17.10
C ALA A 257 -8.40 -9.71 -16.18
N ASP A 258 -7.25 -10.07 -15.60
CA ASP A 258 -6.35 -9.20 -14.84
C ASP A 258 -6.02 -7.92 -15.62
N HIS A 259 -5.61 -8.03 -16.88
CA HIS A 259 -5.23 -6.91 -17.74
C HIS A 259 -6.41 -6.00 -18.06
N ASP A 260 -7.61 -6.56 -18.27
CA ASP A 260 -8.80 -5.76 -18.55
C ASP A 260 -9.21 -4.92 -17.34
N ILE A 261 -9.10 -5.48 -16.12
CA ILE A 261 -9.36 -4.74 -14.87
C ILE A 261 -8.31 -3.65 -14.67
N MET A 262 -7.03 -3.96 -14.88
CA MET A 262 -5.95 -2.97 -14.78
C MET A 262 -6.16 -1.81 -15.76
N ASP A 263 -6.47 -2.12 -17.02
CA ASP A 263 -6.75 -1.13 -18.07
C ASP A 263 -7.97 -0.27 -17.74
N LEU A 264 -9.03 -0.89 -17.23
CA LEU A 264 -10.26 -0.20 -16.84
C LEU A 264 -9.99 0.84 -15.75
N VAL A 265 -9.30 0.44 -14.68
CA VAL A 265 -8.95 1.32 -13.56
C VAL A 265 -7.98 2.41 -14.01
N ALA A 266 -6.97 2.08 -14.82
CA ALA A 266 -5.99 3.05 -15.30
C ALA A 266 -6.60 4.12 -16.23
N LYS A 267 -7.55 3.74 -17.08
CA LYS A 267 -8.21 4.65 -18.04
C LYS A 267 -9.24 5.56 -17.36
N ASP A 268 -9.92 5.07 -16.33
CA ASP A 268 -11.01 5.78 -15.69
C ASP A 268 -10.55 6.52 -14.43
N LYS A 269 -9.98 7.72 -14.64
CA LYS A 269 -9.47 8.60 -13.57
C LYS A 269 -10.50 9.58 -12.99
N THR A 270 -11.79 9.29 -13.17
CA THR A 270 -12.85 10.16 -12.65
C THR A 270 -12.88 10.11 -11.11
N VAL A 271 -12.92 11.28 -10.48
CA VAL A 271 -12.85 11.40 -9.00
C VAL A 271 -14.21 11.16 -8.33
N GLU A 272 -15.30 11.14 -9.11
CA GLU A 272 -16.67 11.13 -8.57
C GLU A 272 -17.09 9.81 -7.90
N ALA A 273 -16.41 8.69 -8.15
CA ALA A 273 -16.74 7.41 -7.55
C ALA A 273 -15.46 6.56 -7.32
N PRO A 274 -15.11 6.17 -6.09
CA PRO A 274 -13.91 5.35 -5.89
C PRO A 274 -14.01 3.98 -6.57
N TRP A 275 -12.86 3.48 -7.02
CA TRP A 275 -12.71 2.10 -7.51
C TRP A 275 -12.37 1.17 -6.35
N PHE A 276 -13.11 0.07 -6.26
CA PHE A 276 -12.83 -1.07 -5.41
C PHE A 276 -12.52 -2.27 -6.32
N VAL A 277 -11.38 -2.93 -6.10
CA VAL A 277 -10.96 -4.08 -6.90
C VAL A 277 -10.95 -5.31 -6.01
N VAL A 278 -11.71 -6.33 -6.42
CA VAL A 278 -11.78 -7.62 -5.75
C VAL A 278 -10.94 -8.63 -6.51
N SER A 279 -9.77 -8.95 -5.96
CA SER A 279 -8.90 -10.03 -6.45
C SER A 279 -7.89 -10.39 -5.37
N ASP A 280 -7.56 -11.68 -5.25
CA ASP A 280 -6.46 -12.15 -4.41
C ASP A 280 -5.14 -12.27 -5.21
N ASP A 281 -5.17 -12.01 -6.52
CA ASP A 281 -3.98 -12.02 -7.39
C ASP A 281 -3.08 -10.80 -7.09
N ILE A 282 -1.82 -11.05 -6.75
CA ILE A 282 -0.88 -10.00 -6.36
C ILE A 282 -0.59 -9.00 -7.48
N GLU A 283 -0.55 -9.45 -8.73
CA GLU A 283 -0.26 -8.58 -9.88
C GLU A 283 -1.41 -7.60 -10.09
N VAL A 284 -2.65 -8.08 -10.03
CA VAL A 284 -3.87 -7.25 -10.13
C VAL A 284 -3.92 -6.22 -9.01
N ARG A 285 -3.69 -6.66 -7.77
CA ARG A 285 -3.75 -5.76 -6.61
C ARG A 285 -2.69 -4.67 -6.69
N ASP A 286 -1.44 -5.02 -6.95
CA ASP A 286 -0.35 -4.05 -6.99
C ASP A 286 -0.51 -3.06 -8.14
N ALA A 287 -0.93 -3.53 -9.32
CA ALA A 287 -1.13 -2.67 -10.48
C ALA A 287 -2.30 -1.68 -10.26
N THR A 288 -3.43 -2.15 -9.77
CA THR A 288 -4.61 -1.30 -9.56
C THR A 288 -4.47 -0.39 -8.34
N ALA A 289 -3.76 -0.80 -7.28
CA ALA A 289 -3.48 0.04 -6.12
C ALA A 289 -2.59 1.25 -6.48
N ARG A 290 -1.62 1.09 -7.39
CA ARG A 290 -0.79 2.20 -7.89
C ARG A 290 -1.62 3.26 -8.62
N GLU A 291 -2.73 2.86 -9.24
CA GLU A 291 -3.68 3.76 -9.90
C GLU A 291 -4.73 4.35 -8.92
N GLY A 292 -4.63 4.04 -7.62
CA GLY A 292 -5.48 4.60 -6.56
C GLY A 292 -6.75 3.82 -6.27
N ALA A 293 -6.89 2.58 -6.76
CA ALA A 293 -8.01 1.72 -6.38
C ALA A 293 -7.85 1.14 -4.97
N TYR A 294 -8.98 0.98 -4.28
CA TYR A 294 -9.06 0.28 -3.00
C TYR A 294 -9.13 -1.23 -3.22
N ILE A 295 -8.27 -1.98 -2.53
CA ILE A 295 -8.15 -3.41 -2.72
C ILE A 295 -8.99 -4.18 -1.70
N ILE A 296 -9.77 -5.14 -2.19
CA ILE A 296 -10.63 -6.01 -1.40
C ILE A 296 -10.27 -7.47 -1.71
N TYR A 297 -10.06 -8.25 -0.66
CA TYR A 297 -9.83 -9.69 -0.78
C TYR A 297 -11.15 -10.45 -0.97
N ASN A 298 -11.10 -11.63 -1.57
CA ASN A 298 -12.31 -12.42 -1.81
C ASN A 298 -13.10 -12.74 -0.52
N ASP A 299 -12.41 -13.02 0.59
CA ASP A 299 -13.05 -13.23 1.90
C ASP A 299 -13.78 -11.99 2.41
N ALA A 300 -13.20 -10.81 2.19
CA ALA A 300 -13.78 -9.55 2.60
C ALA A 300 -15.07 -9.27 1.80
N LEU A 301 -15.08 -9.56 0.49
CA LEU A 301 -16.30 -9.47 -0.31
C LEU A 301 -17.37 -10.47 0.19
N ILE A 302 -16.98 -11.70 0.55
CA ILE A 302 -17.93 -12.68 1.11
C ILE A 302 -18.53 -12.19 2.42
N GLN A 303 -17.72 -11.62 3.31
CA GLN A 303 -18.22 -11.06 4.56
C GLN A 303 -19.27 -9.98 4.29
N LEU A 304 -19.01 -9.06 3.35
CA LEU A 304 -20.00 -8.06 2.92
C LEU A 304 -21.29 -8.72 2.43
N LEU A 305 -21.20 -9.71 1.54
CA LEU A 305 -22.36 -10.39 0.98
C LEU A 305 -23.18 -11.13 2.05
N VAL A 306 -22.51 -11.87 2.94
CA VAL A 306 -23.13 -12.60 4.05
C VAL A 306 -23.81 -11.66 5.03
N ASN A 307 -23.16 -10.56 5.41
CA ASN A 307 -23.71 -9.56 6.33
C ASN A 307 -25.00 -8.92 5.78
N ARG A 308 -25.14 -8.90 4.44
CA ARG A 308 -26.31 -8.36 3.74
C ARG A 308 -27.33 -9.42 3.35
N GLY A 309 -27.13 -10.67 3.81
CA GLY A 309 -28.03 -11.79 3.52
C GLY A 309 -28.01 -12.24 2.06
N ILE A 310 -27.07 -11.75 1.25
CA ILE A 310 -26.90 -12.14 -0.14
C ILE A 310 -26.27 -13.53 -0.15
N ARG A 311 -26.88 -14.44 -0.90
CA ARG A 311 -26.39 -15.81 -1.12
C ARG A 311 -26.34 -16.09 -2.61
N ALA A 312 -25.35 -16.88 -3.02
CA ALA A 312 -25.19 -17.32 -4.41
C ALA A 312 -26.43 -18.07 -4.90
#